data_AF-A0AAN7P423-F1
#
_entry.id   AF-A0AAN7P423-F1
#
_cell.length_a   1.000
_cell.length_b   1.000
_cell.length_c   1.000
_cell.angle_alpha   90.00
_cell.angle_beta   90.00
_cell.angle_gamma   90.00
#
_symmetry.space_group_name_H-M   'P 1'
#
loop_
_entity.id
_entity.type
_entity.pdbx_description
1 polymer ?
#
loop_
_entity_poly.entity_id
_entity_poly.type
_entity_poly.pdbx_seq_one_letter_code
_entity_poly.pdbx_strand_id
1 'polypeptide(L)'
;MFAQPFLSLVIFCLTKATVDLNLPELEYLANHLHSEECRKLVASLHFKSYEKPQALEVAEINVSKDIPCIRLLLHWNSQPGEGKGETHEILQHRLRQIGRSDLADWIGKTVFHQLGEEMMEDLKHPFDEVLNATETHEHVVTPTLFPTYNWDVTEWIAFDTICWGFVLGLSALALVILFKALYLLIKKKTKKRTIPPKTYATLESDASSESEDLSQTTYTFPSK
;
A
#
# COMPACT_ATOMS: atom_id res chain seq x y z
N MET A 1 -0.60 -3.84 -26.99
CA MET A 1 -1.57 -3.68 -25.88
C MET A 1 -1.37 -4.80 -24.86
N PHE A 2 -0.24 -4.82 -24.14
CA PHE A 2 0.09 -5.85 -23.12
C PHE A 2 1.04 -5.36 -22.00
N ALA A 3 1.20 -4.04 -21.79
CA ALA A 3 2.13 -3.52 -20.78
C ALA A 3 1.49 -3.22 -19.40
N GLN A 4 0.18 -3.42 -19.25
CA GLN A 4 -0.57 -3.00 -18.06
C GLN A 4 -0.54 -3.93 -16.82
N PRO A 5 -0.36 -5.27 -16.91
CA PRO A 5 -0.36 -6.09 -15.70
C PRO A 5 0.97 -6.04 -14.94
N PHE A 6 2.09 -5.72 -15.60
CA PHE A 6 3.41 -5.70 -14.98
C PHE A 6 3.59 -4.50 -14.04
N LEU A 7 3.10 -3.31 -14.44
CA LEU A 7 3.22 -2.11 -13.61
C LEU A 7 2.47 -2.24 -12.28
N SER A 8 1.29 -2.87 -12.29
CA SER A 8 0.50 -3.12 -11.07
C SER A 8 1.16 -4.15 -10.15
N LEU A 9 1.85 -5.15 -10.70
CA LEU A 9 2.56 -6.17 -9.91
C LEU A 9 3.83 -5.59 -9.26
N VAL A 10 4.54 -4.72 -9.98
CA VAL A 10 5.75 -4.04 -9.46
C VAL A 10 5.40 -3.10 -8.31
N ILE A 11 4.30 -2.34 -8.41
CA ILE A 11 3.84 -1.45 -7.34
C ILE A 11 3.40 -2.26 -6.10
N PHE A 12 2.75 -3.41 -6.28
CA PHE A 12 2.32 -4.25 -5.15
C PHE A 12 3.50 -4.89 -4.41
N CYS A 13 4.56 -5.31 -5.12
CA CYS A 13 5.74 -5.90 -4.49
C CYS A 13 6.61 -4.89 -3.73
N LEU A 14 6.64 -3.62 -4.14
CA LEU A 14 7.43 -2.57 -3.48
C LEU A 14 6.85 -2.10 -2.13
N THR A 15 5.63 -2.52 -1.76
CA THR A 15 4.99 -2.12 -0.50
C THR A 15 5.44 -2.92 0.72
N LYS A 16 6.32 -3.92 0.54
CA LYS A 16 6.85 -4.76 1.62
C LYS A 16 8.32 -4.46 1.96
N ALA A 17 8.76 -3.22 1.80
CA ALA A 17 9.98 -2.76 2.45
C ALA A 17 9.67 -2.38 3.91
N THR A 18 9.22 -3.36 4.70
CA THR A 18 9.18 -3.25 6.16
C THR A 18 10.62 -3.45 6.62
N VAL A 19 11.30 -2.37 7.00
CA VAL A 19 12.59 -2.48 7.68
C VAL A 19 12.32 -3.12 9.03
N ASP A 20 12.78 -4.37 9.20
CA ASP A 20 12.68 -5.11 10.45
C ASP A 20 13.48 -4.39 11.54
N LEU A 21 12.92 -4.35 12.75
CA LEU A 21 13.60 -3.80 13.92
C LEU A 21 14.80 -4.68 14.29
N ASN A 22 15.97 -4.05 14.43
CA ASN A 22 17.20 -4.76 14.73
C ASN A 22 17.36 -4.97 16.25
N LEU A 23 18.01 -6.07 16.65
CA LEU A 23 18.26 -6.39 18.06
C LEU A 23 19.01 -5.26 18.82
N PRO A 24 20.08 -4.65 18.26
CA PRO A 24 20.78 -3.55 18.93
C PRO A 24 19.90 -2.32 19.17
N GLU A 25 18.92 -2.06 18.30
CA GLU A 25 17.98 -0.94 18.45
C GLU A 25 17.03 -1.18 19.63
N LEU A 26 16.49 -2.40 19.73
CA LEU A 26 15.66 -2.80 20.86
C LEU A 26 16.44 -2.81 22.18
N GLU A 27 17.71 -3.23 22.15
CA GLU A 27 18.60 -3.17 23.31
C GLU A 27 18.88 -1.73 23.73
N TYR A 28 19.15 -0.84 22.77
CA TYR A 28 19.33 0.59 23.05
C TYR A 28 18.07 1.18 23.70
N LEU A 29 16.88 0.93 23.13
CA LEU A 29 15.63 1.39 23.72
C LEU A 29 15.42 0.83 25.13
N ALA A 30 15.68 -0.46 25.35
CA ALA A 30 15.53 -1.09 26.65
C ALA A 30 16.44 -0.48 27.73
N ASN A 31 17.65 -0.05 27.35
CA ASN A 31 18.61 0.59 28.26
C ASN A 31 18.28 2.06 28.56
N HIS A 32 17.50 2.73 27.71
CA HIS A 32 17.17 4.15 27.85
C HIS A 32 15.72 4.41 28.29
N LEU A 33 14.91 3.38 28.43
CA LEU A 33 13.57 3.43 29.00
C LEU A 33 13.59 2.99 30.47
N HIS A 34 12.92 3.77 31.32
CA HIS A 34 12.65 3.31 32.68
C HIS A 34 11.66 2.14 32.64
N SER A 35 11.65 1.31 33.68
CA SER A 35 10.78 0.13 33.74
C SER A 35 9.30 0.48 33.57
N GLU A 36 8.85 1.63 34.05
CA GLU A 36 7.46 2.10 33.87
C GLU A 36 7.18 2.53 32.42
N GLU A 37 8.10 3.29 31.83
CA GLU A 37 7.99 3.76 30.45
C GLU A 37 8.00 2.58 29.47
N CYS A 38 8.81 1.56 29.74
CA CYS A 38 8.86 0.36 28.92
C CYS A 38 7.54 -0.43 28.96
N ARG A 39 6.91 -0.56 30.13
CA ARG A 39 5.58 -1.21 30.20
C ARG A 39 4.52 -0.41 29.48
N LYS A 40 4.55 0.93 29.60
CA LYS A 40 3.67 1.82 28.83
C LYS A 40 3.89 1.66 27.34
N LEU A 41 5.15 1.58 26.90
CA LEU A 41 5.50 1.35 25.51
C LEU A 41 4.92 0.03 25.02
N VAL A 42 5.25 -1.08 25.69
CA VAL A 42 4.79 -2.42 25.32
C VAL A 42 3.27 -2.50 25.30
N ALA A 43 2.60 -1.97 26.33
CA ALA A 43 1.13 -1.88 26.36
C ALA A 43 0.58 -1.10 25.16
N SER A 44 1.20 0.03 24.81
CA SER A 44 0.78 0.85 23.67
C SER A 44 1.01 0.16 22.31
N LEU A 45 2.03 -0.70 22.21
CA LEU A 45 2.37 -1.44 20.99
C LEU A 45 1.35 -2.53 20.63
N HIS A 46 0.52 -2.99 21.58
CA HIS A 46 -0.57 -3.92 21.28
C HIS A 46 -1.82 -3.24 20.68
N PHE A 47 -1.89 -1.91 20.68
CA PHE A 47 -2.99 -1.20 20.03
C PHE A 47 -2.67 -0.91 18.57
N LYS A 48 -3.65 -1.11 17.69
CA LYS A 48 -3.53 -0.84 16.24
C LYS A 48 -4.04 0.55 15.83
N SER A 49 -4.63 1.30 16.76
CA SER A 49 -5.16 2.64 16.47
C SER A 49 -4.05 3.66 16.35
N TYR A 50 -4.17 4.62 15.42
CA TYR A 50 -3.21 5.72 15.34
C TYR A 50 -3.26 6.59 16.60
N GLU A 51 -4.44 6.89 17.14
CA GLU A 51 -4.59 7.71 18.34
C GLU A 51 -4.03 7.06 19.60
N LYS A 52 -3.73 7.88 20.62
CA LYS A 52 -3.28 7.41 21.92
C LYS A 52 -4.39 6.56 22.56
N PRO A 53 -4.11 5.32 22.98
CA PRO A 53 -5.14 4.44 23.53
C PRO A 53 -5.72 5.01 24.83
N GLN A 54 -7.04 5.16 24.90
CA GLN A 54 -7.72 5.60 26.13
C GLN A 54 -7.58 4.57 27.27
N ALA A 55 -7.44 3.29 26.92
CA ALA A 55 -7.27 2.18 27.86
C ALA A 55 -5.80 1.85 28.17
N LEU A 56 -4.85 2.77 27.89
CA LEU A 56 -3.42 2.51 28.06
C LEU A 56 -3.05 2.19 29.52
N GLU A 57 -3.64 2.90 30.48
CA GLU A 57 -3.36 2.69 31.91
C GLU A 57 -3.77 1.28 32.37
N VAL A 58 -4.91 0.80 31.88
CA VAL A 58 -5.40 -0.56 32.17
C VAL A 58 -4.50 -1.61 31.51
N ALA A 59 -4.08 -1.36 30.26
CA ALA A 59 -3.19 -2.26 29.54
C ALA A 59 -1.79 -2.34 30.19
N GLU A 60 -1.26 -1.23 30.71
CA GLU A 60 0.04 -1.22 31.42
C GLU A 60 0.03 -2.15 32.64
N ILE A 61 -1.08 -2.17 33.40
CA ILE A 61 -1.22 -3.02 34.59
C ILE A 61 -1.12 -4.51 34.25
N ASN A 62 -1.55 -4.89 33.04
CA ASN A 62 -1.49 -6.27 32.57
C ASN A 62 -0.09 -6.69 32.09
N VAL A 63 0.84 -5.74 31.91
CA VAL A 63 2.23 -6.05 31.57
C VAL A 63 2.99 -6.44 32.83
N SER A 64 3.61 -7.62 32.82
CA SER A 64 4.35 -8.13 33.98
C SER A 64 5.48 -7.18 34.40
N LYS A 65 5.56 -6.93 35.71
CA LYS A 65 6.58 -6.06 36.31
C LYS A 65 7.92 -6.77 36.53
N ASP A 66 7.91 -8.09 36.52
CA ASP A 66 9.08 -8.92 36.85
C ASP A 66 9.94 -9.23 35.62
N ILE A 67 9.45 -8.91 34.42
CA ILE A 67 10.14 -9.18 33.16
C ILE A 67 10.98 -7.96 32.76
N PRO A 68 12.27 -8.13 32.43
CA PRO A 68 13.12 -7.02 31.99
C PRO A 68 12.63 -6.46 30.64
N CYS A 69 12.78 -5.15 30.46
CA CYS A 69 12.27 -4.41 29.30
C CYS A 69 12.66 -5.06 27.96
N ILE A 70 13.94 -5.44 27.81
CA ILE A 70 14.43 -6.08 26.59
C ILE A 70 13.68 -7.36 26.25
N ARG A 71 13.29 -8.18 27.23
CA ARG A 71 12.51 -9.40 26.99
C ARG A 71 11.09 -9.08 26.55
N LEU A 72 10.48 -8.02 27.08
CA LEU A 72 9.16 -7.57 26.65
C LEU A 72 9.17 -7.10 25.19
N LEU A 73 10.17 -6.29 24.82
CA LEU A 73 10.32 -5.78 23.45
C LEU A 73 10.64 -6.90 22.46
N LEU A 74 11.53 -7.84 22.82
CA LEU A 74 11.83 -9.00 21.98
C LEU A 74 10.64 -9.93 21.82
N HIS A 75 9.85 -10.12 22.89
CA HIS A 75 8.62 -10.90 22.80
C HIS A 75 7.68 -10.28 21.78
N TRP A 76 7.36 -8.99 21.92
CA TRP A 76 6.51 -8.27 20.98
C TRP A 76 7.02 -8.36 19.52
N ASN A 77 8.32 -8.15 19.30
CA ASN A 77 8.93 -8.24 17.95
C ASN A 77 8.90 -9.66 17.35
N SER A 78 8.79 -10.70 18.19
CA SER A 78 8.79 -12.10 17.75
C SER A 78 7.39 -12.65 17.44
N GLN A 79 6.32 -12.03 17.96
CA GLN A 79 4.97 -12.57 17.87
C GLN A 79 4.26 -12.17 16.56
N PRO A 80 3.68 -13.14 15.82
CA PRO A 80 2.91 -12.84 14.61
C PRO A 80 1.62 -12.10 14.96
N GLY A 81 1.36 -10.97 14.30
CA GLY A 81 0.18 -10.13 14.55
C GLY A 81 0.34 -9.09 15.67
N GLU A 82 1.50 -9.09 16.32
CA GLU A 82 1.98 -8.02 17.21
C GLU A 82 3.05 -7.18 16.50
N GLY A 83 4.35 -7.41 16.77
CA GLY A 83 5.46 -6.65 16.19
C GLY A 83 6.19 -7.35 15.05
N LYS A 84 5.94 -8.64 14.80
CA LYS A 84 6.67 -9.38 13.76
C LYS A 84 6.33 -8.87 12.35
N GLY A 85 7.32 -8.25 11.71
CA GLY A 85 7.19 -7.65 10.38
C GLY A 85 6.51 -6.27 10.39
N GLU A 86 6.35 -5.67 11.57
CA GLU A 86 5.91 -4.28 11.70
C GLU A 86 7.10 -3.32 11.46
N THR A 87 6.80 -2.10 11.04
CA THR A 87 7.83 -1.08 10.77
C THR A 87 8.30 -0.40 12.05
N HIS A 88 9.52 0.14 12.01
CA HIS A 88 10.05 1.06 13.03
C HIS A 88 9.16 2.31 13.25
N GLU A 89 8.32 2.67 12.28
CA GLU A 89 7.38 3.80 12.39
C GLU A 89 6.36 3.60 13.52
N ILE A 90 5.85 2.37 13.71
CA ILE A 90 4.92 2.08 14.81
C ILE A 90 5.61 2.29 16.16
N LEU A 91 6.86 1.82 16.28
CA LEU A 91 7.64 1.97 17.51
C LEU A 91 7.95 3.45 17.78
N GLN A 92 8.35 4.19 16.75
CA GLN A 92 8.58 5.64 16.82
C GLN A 92 7.32 6.40 17.24
N HIS A 93 6.18 6.06 16.64
CA HIS A 93 4.90 6.69 16.95
C HIS A 93 4.49 6.45 18.40
N ARG A 94 4.60 5.21 18.89
CA ARG A 94 4.31 4.87 20.28
C ARG A 94 5.25 5.53 21.28
N LEU A 95 6.54 5.62 20.96
CA LEU A 95 7.52 6.36 21.77
C LEU A 95 7.10 7.84 21.94
N ARG A 96 6.62 8.49 20.88
CA ARG A 96 6.09 9.87 20.97
C ARG A 96 4.86 9.96 21.87
N GLN A 97 3.95 9.00 21.78
CA GLN A 97 2.71 9.00 22.57
C GLN A 97 2.93 8.82 24.08
N ILE A 98 4.01 8.14 24.47
CA ILE A 98 4.43 8.01 25.86
C ILE A 98 5.35 9.15 26.33
N GLY A 99 5.63 10.13 25.47
CA GLY A 99 6.44 11.31 25.80
C GLY A 99 7.95 11.14 25.59
N ARG A 100 8.40 10.06 24.94
CA ARG A 100 9.81 9.79 24.62
C ARG A 100 10.14 10.15 23.18
N SER A 101 9.96 11.42 22.84
CA SER A 101 10.29 11.95 21.51
C SER A 101 11.78 11.86 21.19
N ASP A 102 12.63 11.92 22.22
CA ASP A 102 14.08 11.72 22.13
C ASP A 102 14.43 10.36 21.51
N LEU A 103 13.85 9.29 22.04
CA LEU A 103 14.06 7.92 21.55
C LEU A 103 13.38 7.69 20.20
N ALA A 104 12.22 8.31 19.99
CA ALA A 104 11.52 8.27 18.71
C ALA A 104 12.36 8.89 17.58
N ASP A 105 13.00 10.03 17.84
CA ASP A 105 13.83 10.70 16.86
C ASP A 105 15.17 9.98 16.68
N TRP A 106 15.72 9.38 17.74
CA TRP A 106 16.90 8.52 17.65
C TRP A 106 16.65 7.30 16.76
N ILE A 107 15.57 6.53 17.00
CA ILE A 107 15.31 5.32 16.21
C ILE A 107 15.01 5.65 14.75
N GLY A 108 14.26 6.74 14.49
CA GLY A 108 14.06 7.21 13.13
C GLY A 108 15.38 7.53 12.43
N LYS A 109 16.26 8.31 13.08
CA LYS A 109 17.56 8.66 12.51
C LYS A 109 18.47 7.45 12.28
N THR A 110 18.56 6.53 13.23
CA THR A 110 19.45 5.36 13.13
C THR A 110 19.05 4.45 11.97
N VAL A 111 17.75 4.18 11.81
CA VAL A 111 17.23 3.36 10.71
C VAL A 111 17.45 4.03 9.36
N PHE A 112 17.15 5.34 9.24
CA PHE A 112 17.36 6.07 7.99
C PHE A 112 18.84 6.33 7.68
N HIS A 113 19.71 6.39 8.69
CA HIS A 113 21.14 6.56 8.50
C HIS A 113 21.77 5.28 7.94
N GLN A 114 21.44 4.12 8.49
CA GLN A 114 21.88 2.82 7.94
C GLN A 114 21.39 2.64 6.50
N LEU A 115 20.11 2.93 6.24
CA LEU A 115 19.57 2.88 4.87
C LEU A 115 20.26 3.89 3.93
N GLY A 116 20.60 5.08 4.44
CA GLY A 116 21.30 6.10 3.68
C GLY A 116 22.76 5.77 3.39
N GLU A 117 23.47 5.14 4.33
CA GLU A 117 24.83 4.66 4.16
C GLU A 117 24.90 3.49 3.16
N GLU A 118 24.00 2.51 3.28
CA GLU A 118 23.89 1.40 2.33
C GLU A 118 23.57 1.91 0.92
N MET A 119 22.61 2.85 0.79
CA MET A 119 22.31 3.45 -0.51
C MET A 119 23.49 4.25 -1.07
N MET A 120 24.25 4.97 -0.23
CA MET A 120 25.44 5.69 -0.68
C MET A 120 26.57 4.74 -1.08
N GLU A 121 26.74 3.62 -0.40
CA GLU A 121 27.71 2.58 -0.76
C GLU A 121 27.35 1.91 -2.10
N ASP A 122 26.08 1.57 -2.29
CA ASP A 122 25.57 1.04 -3.55
C ASP A 122 25.68 2.04 -4.71
N LEU A 123 25.55 3.34 -4.43
CA LEU A 123 25.77 4.40 -5.41
C LEU A 123 27.26 4.64 -5.70
N LYS A 124 28.19 4.40 -4.75
CA LYS A 124 29.63 4.60 -5.00
C LYS A 124 30.16 3.70 -6.12
N HIS A 125 29.74 2.43 -6.16
CA HIS A 125 30.21 1.49 -7.19
C HIS A 125 30.01 1.96 -8.64
N PRO A 126 28.80 2.39 -9.08
CA PRO A 126 28.60 2.90 -10.43
C PRO A 126 29.23 4.28 -10.67
N PHE A 127 29.40 5.12 -9.64
CA PHE A 127 30.02 6.45 -9.80
C PHE A 127 31.55 6.40 -9.80
N ASP A 128 32.19 5.47 -9.08
CA ASP A 128 33.64 5.28 -9.10
C ASP A 128 34.13 4.83 -10.48
N GLU A 129 33.33 4.05 -11.21
CA GLU A 129 33.63 3.66 -12.61
C GLU A 129 33.55 4.87 -13.56
N VAL A 130 32.63 5.81 -13.32
CA VAL A 130 32.47 7.05 -14.10
C VAL A 130 33.55 8.09 -13.76
N LEU A 131 33.91 8.20 -12.48
CA LEU A 131 34.93 9.14 -12.00
C LEU A 131 36.34 8.70 -12.39
N ASN A 132 36.65 7.39 -12.33
CA ASN A 132 37.92 6.85 -12.83
C ASN A 132 38.08 6.99 -14.35
N ALA A 133 36.99 7.18 -15.10
CA ALA A 133 37.04 7.48 -16.53
C ALA A 133 37.27 8.97 -16.84
N THR A 134 37.23 9.86 -15.83
CA THR A 134 37.28 11.32 -16.02
C THR A 134 38.31 12.05 -15.12
N GLU A 135 39.32 11.36 -14.62
CA GLU A 135 40.42 12.01 -13.87
C GLU A 135 41.33 12.86 -14.78
N THR A 136 40.95 14.09 -15.06
CA THR A 136 41.90 15.21 -15.22
C THR A 136 41.27 16.56 -14.90
N HIS A 137 40.68 16.76 -13.72
CA HIS A 137 40.54 18.12 -13.18
C HIS A 137 40.53 18.11 -11.64
N GLU A 138 41.55 18.76 -11.07
CA GLU A 138 41.68 19.03 -9.63
C GLU A 138 40.44 19.76 -9.10
N HIS A 139 39.78 19.19 -8.09
CA HIS A 139 38.78 19.89 -7.31
C HIS A 139 39.29 20.15 -5.90
N VAL A 140 39.43 21.44 -5.60
CA VAL A 140 39.66 22.03 -4.28
C VAL A 140 38.51 21.62 -3.35
N VAL A 141 38.82 20.87 -2.30
CA VAL A 141 37.87 20.52 -1.25
C VAL A 141 37.55 21.77 -0.43
N THR A 142 36.34 22.31 -0.63
CA THR A 142 35.77 23.36 0.22
C THR A 142 35.06 22.67 1.39
N PRO A 143 35.23 23.11 2.65
CA PRO A 143 34.54 22.49 3.78
C PRO A 143 33.03 22.64 3.63
N THR A 144 32.32 21.52 3.72
CA THR A 144 30.87 21.40 3.60
C THR A 144 30.17 22.19 4.72
N LEU A 145 29.69 23.39 4.36
CA LEU A 145 28.59 24.05 5.05
C LEU A 145 27.36 23.14 4.96
N PHE A 146 26.83 22.71 6.10
CA PHE A 146 25.53 22.07 6.19
C PHE A 146 24.51 22.87 5.37
N PRO A 147 23.82 22.28 4.38
CA PRO A 147 22.74 22.97 3.71
C PRO A 147 21.62 23.14 4.74
N THR A 148 21.47 24.36 5.25
CA THR A 148 20.21 24.80 5.85
C THR A 148 19.18 24.78 4.73
N TYR A 149 18.47 23.65 4.60
CA TYR A 149 17.31 23.52 3.74
C TYR A 149 16.21 24.43 4.28
N ASN A 150 16.17 25.66 3.78
CA ASN A 150 15.03 26.54 3.95
C ASN A 150 13.99 26.11 2.92
N TRP A 151 13.09 25.21 3.31
CA TRP A 151 11.98 24.77 2.46
C TRP A 151 11.00 25.92 2.26
N ASP A 152 11.29 26.80 1.30
CA ASP A 152 10.30 27.75 0.82
C ASP A 152 9.25 26.96 0.04
N VAL A 153 8.08 26.77 0.65
CA VAL A 153 6.95 25.97 0.13
C VAL A 153 6.42 26.51 -1.22
N THR A 154 6.95 27.64 -1.69
CA THR A 154 6.61 28.27 -2.95
C THR A 154 7.55 27.95 -4.11
N GLU A 155 8.68 27.29 -3.86
CA GLU A 155 9.64 26.95 -4.92
C GLU A 155 9.20 25.67 -5.64
N TRP A 156 8.83 25.83 -6.92
CA TRP A 156 8.37 24.73 -7.77
C TRP A 156 9.52 23.80 -8.10
N ILE A 157 9.46 22.54 -7.64
CA ILE A 157 10.55 21.58 -7.79
C ILE A 157 10.40 20.84 -9.13
N ALA A 158 11.52 20.32 -9.67
CA ALA A 158 11.49 19.42 -10.82
C ALA A 158 10.53 18.23 -10.61
N PHE A 159 10.41 17.77 -9.35
CA PHE A 159 9.45 16.75 -8.94
C PHE A 159 7.99 17.15 -9.24
N ASP A 160 7.59 18.39 -8.95
CA ASP A 160 6.23 18.88 -9.23
C ASP A 160 5.92 18.83 -10.73
N THR A 161 6.91 19.16 -11.57
CA THR A 161 6.77 19.09 -13.03
C THR A 161 6.56 17.65 -13.51
N ILE A 162 7.31 16.70 -12.95
CA ILE A 162 7.18 15.28 -13.26
C ILE A 162 5.80 14.77 -12.83
N CYS A 163 5.36 15.08 -11.61
CA CYS A 163 4.05 14.72 -11.10
C CYS A 163 2.91 15.28 -11.96
N TRP A 164 2.99 16.56 -12.35
CA TRP A 164 2.02 17.15 -13.27
C TRP A 164 2.01 16.47 -14.64
N GLY A 165 3.17 16.07 -15.16
CA GLY A 165 3.28 15.28 -16.38
C GLY A 165 2.51 13.96 -16.30
N PHE A 166 2.63 13.24 -15.18
CA PHE A 166 1.87 12.00 -14.94
C PHE A 166 0.36 12.25 -14.83
N VAL A 167 -0.06 13.28 -14.09
CA VAL A 167 -1.48 13.62 -13.93
C VAL A 167 -2.12 13.99 -15.28
N LEU A 168 -1.42 14.78 -16.10
CA LEU A 168 -1.88 15.15 -17.44
C LEU A 168 -1.88 13.94 -18.39
N GLY A 169 -0.87 13.09 -18.33
CA GLY A 169 -0.82 11.85 -19.13
C GLY A 169 -1.96 10.89 -18.82
N LEU A 170 -2.23 10.65 -17.53
CA LEU A 170 -3.30 9.75 -17.09
C LEU A 170 -4.69 10.30 -17.40
N SER A 171 -4.91 11.61 -17.22
CA SER A 171 -6.18 12.25 -17.58
C SER A 171 -6.45 12.23 -19.09
N ALA A 172 -5.44 12.49 -19.92
CA ALA A 172 -5.56 12.37 -21.38
C ALA A 172 -5.89 10.93 -21.80
N LEU A 173 -5.25 9.94 -21.21
CA LEU A 173 -5.54 8.53 -21.47
C LEU A 173 -6.98 8.16 -21.09
N ALA A 174 -7.45 8.61 -19.92
CA ALA A 174 -8.82 8.40 -19.47
C ALA A 174 -9.85 9.02 -20.44
N LEU A 175 -9.59 10.25 -20.91
CA LEU A 175 -10.43 10.91 -21.90
C LEU A 175 -10.50 10.13 -23.22
N VAL A 176 -9.37 9.63 -23.73
CA VAL A 176 -9.35 8.80 -24.95
C VAL A 176 -10.19 7.54 -24.80
N ILE A 177 -10.12 6.88 -23.64
CA ILE A 177 -10.94 5.69 -23.33
C ILE A 177 -12.43 6.06 -23.30
N LEU A 178 -12.79 7.17 -22.65
CA LEU A 178 -14.17 7.66 -22.58
C LEU A 178 -14.73 7.98 -23.98
N PHE A 179 -13.97 8.71 -24.81
CA PHE A 179 -14.38 9.02 -26.19
C PHE A 179 -14.57 7.75 -27.02
N LYS A 180 -13.67 6.77 -26.89
CA LYS A 180 -13.79 5.49 -27.58
C LYS A 180 -15.01 4.70 -27.12
N ALA A 181 -15.30 4.68 -25.81
CA ALA A 181 -16.49 4.04 -25.26
C ALA A 181 -17.78 4.71 -25.78
N LEU A 182 -17.84 6.04 -25.77
CA LEU A 182 -18.96 6.82 -26.32
C LEU A 182 -19.17 6.53 -27.81
N TYR A 183 -18.09 6.54 -28.61
CA TYR A 183 -18.14 6.21 -30.03
C TYR A 183 -18.73 4.80 -30.28
N LEU A 184 -18.30 3.80 -29.50
CA LEU A 184 -18.84 2.45 -29.60
C LEU A 184 -20.32 2.36 -29.19
N LEU A 185 -20.75 3.11 -28.18
CA LEU A 185 -22.16 3.16 -27.75
C LEU A 185 -23.04 3.80 -28.82
N ILE A 186 -22.58 4.88 -29.47
CA ILE A 186 -23.31 5.53 -30.57
C ILE A 186 -23.42 4.56 -31.76
N LYS A 187 -22.32 3.90 -32.15
CA LYS A 187 -22.31 2.92 -33.24
C LYS A 187 -23.22 1.72 -32.97
N LYS A 188 -23.29 1.24 -31.72
CA LYS A 188 -24.23 0.18 -31.31
C LYS A 188 -25.69 0.63 -31.42
N LYS A 189 -26.01 1.88 -31.05
CA LYS A 189 -27.38 2.44 -31.17
C LYS A 189 -27.82 2.59 -32.63
N THR A 190 -26.94 3.04 -33.52
CA THR A 190 -27.28 3.16 -34.95
C THR A 190 -27.48 1.81 -35.62
N LYS A 191 -26.68 0.78 -35.28
CA LYS A 191 -26.84 -0.57 -35.83
C LYS A 191 -28.14 -1.29 -35.39
N LYS A 192 -28.72 -0.93 -34.25
CA LYS A 192 -30.00 -1.49 -33.78
C LYS A 192 -31.23 -0.86 -34.44
N ARG A 193 -31.10 0.28 -35.14
CA ARG A 193 -32.24 0.97 -35.80
C ARG A 193 -32.49 0.52 -37.26
N THR A 194 -31.61 -0.29 -37.84
CA THR A 194 -31.79 -0.89 -39.17
C THR A 194 -32.17 -2.36 -39.05
N ILE A 195 -33.35 -2.64 -38.49
CA ILE A 195 -34.05 -3.92 -38.69
C ILE A 195 -35.43 -3.53 -39.25
N PRO A 196 -35.72 -3.81 -40.53
CA PRO A 196 -37.02 -3.49 -41.12
C PRO A 196 -38.12 -4.32 -40.44
N PRO A 197 -39.37 -3.80 -40.36
CA PRO A 197 -40.48 -4.55 -39.78
C PRO A 197 -40.73 -5.81 -40.60
N LYS A 198 -40.71 -6.98 -39.95
CA LYS A 198 -41.23 -8.21 -40.53
C LYS A 198 -42.75 -8.09 -40.61
N THR A 199 -43.25 -7.95 -41.83
CA THR A 199 -44.65 -8.15 -42.19
C THR A 199 -45.00 -9.60 -41.92
N TYR A 200 -45.80 -9.88 -40.89
CA TYR A 200 -46.40 -11.19 -40.71
C TYR A 200 -47.65 -11.25 -41.58
N ALA A 201 -47.64 -12.12 -42.59
CA ALA A 201 -48.83 -12.45 -43.36
C ALA A 201 -49.75 -13.30 -42.48
N THR A 202 -50.96 -12.79 -42.27
CA THR A 202 -52.11 -13.52 -41.74
C THR A 202 -52.43 -14.67 -42.70
N LEU A 203 -52.39 -15.90 -42.21
CA LEU A 203 -53.03 -17.04 -42.85
C LEU A 203 -54.15 -17.51 -41.92
N GLU A 204 -55.35 -16.99 -42.18
CA GLU A 204 -56.57 -17.75 -42.01
C GLU A 204 -56.54 -18.90 -43.01
N SER A 205 -56.71 -20.12 -42.52
CA SER A 205 -57.37 -21.16 -43.27
C SER A 205 -57.95 -22.17 -42.29
N ASP A 206 -59.26 -22.06 -42.11
CA ASP A 206 -60.13 -23.09 -41.58
C ASP A 206 -59.92 -24.42 -42.32
N ALA A 207 -59.83 -25.52 -41.59
CA ALA A 207 -60.19 -26.84 -42.08
C ALA A 207 -60.55 -27.77 -40.91
N SER A 208 -61.85 -27.87 -40.69
CA SER A 208 -62.54 -28.95 -39.98
C SER A 208 -62.20 -30.32 -40.60
N SER A 209 -61.96 -31.34 -39.78
CA SER A 209 -62.62 -32.66 -39.93
C SER A 209 -62.27 -33.62 -38.78
N GLU A 210 -63.29 -34.39 -38.43
CA GLU A 210 -63.38 -35.47 -37.45
C GLU A 210 -62.27 -36.52 -37.52
N SER A 211 -61.95 -37.15 -36.38
CA SER A 211 -62.37 -38.55 -36.13
C SER A 211 -61.76 -39.10 -34.83
N GLU A 212 -62.54 -39.99 -34.25
CA GLU A 212 -62.37 -40.77 -33.03
C GLU A 212 -61.13 -41.68 -33.10
N ASP A 213 -60.41 -41.91 -31.99
CA ASP A 213 -60.45 -43.23 -31.31
C ASP A 213 -59.58 -43.29 -30.05
N LEU A 214 -60.25 -43.67 -28.96
CA LEU A 214 -59.88 -44.64 -27.93
C LEU A 214 -58.40 -45.03 -27.73
N SER A 215 -57.87 -44.76 -26.54
CA SER A 215 -57.28 -45.81 -25.69
C SER A 215 -56.95 -45.35 -24.27
N GLN A 216 -57.40 -46.18 -23.33
CA GLN A 216 -57.13 -46.15 -21.90
C GLN A 216 -55.63 -46.23 -21.58
N THR A 217 -55.21 -45.55 -20.53
CA THR A 217 -54.60 -46.15 -19.32
C THR A 217 -54.30 -45.02 -18.31
N THR A 218 -54.98 -44.93 -17.15
CA THR A 218 -54.86 -45.76 -15.94
C THR A 218 -53.75 -45.24 -14.98
N TYR A 219 -54.19 -44.55 -13.90
CA TYR A 219 -53.64 -44.58 -12.50
C TYR A 219 -52.23 -43.94 -12.27
N THR A 220 -51.84 -43.25 -11.18
CA THR A 220 -52.38 -42.85 -9.85
C THR A 220 -51.45 -41.76 -9.25
N PHE A 221 -52.04 -40.69 -8.67
CA PHE A 221 -51.72 -39.84 -7.49
C PHE A 221 -50.30 -39.70 -6.83
N PRO A 222 -50.11 -38.72 -5.90
CA PRO A 222 -48.85 -38.00 -5.70
C PRO A 222 -48.32 -38.17 -4.25
N SER A 223 -47.32 -37.34 -3.92
CA SER A 223 -46.95 -36.90 -2.57
C SER A 223 -46.18 -37.88 -1.69
N LYS A 224 -44.90 -37.57 -1.49
CA LYS A 224 -44.43 -36.99 -0.24
C LYS A 224 -43.47 -35.85 -0.53
#